data_AF-A0AAP0QGL5-F1
#
_entry.id   AF-A0AAP0QGL5-F1
#
_cell.length_a   1.000
_cell.length_b   1.000
_cell.length_c   1.000
_cell.angle_alpha   90.00
_cell.angle_beta   90.00
_cell.angle_gamma   90.00
#
_symmetry.space_group_name_H-M   'P 1'
#
loop_
_entity.id
_entity.type
_entity.pdbx_description
1 polymer ?
#
loop_
_entity_poly.entity_id
_entity_poly.type
_entity_poly.pdbx_seq_one_letter_code
_entity_poly.pdbx_strand_id
1 'polypeptide(L)' 'MRLNIQGLESYPSIKRITVKPQTDRWVFPQTNAGVIVPAEGRITNLDAPQDTPAL' A
#
# COMPACT_ATOMS: atom_id res chain seq x y z
N MET A 1 1.98 -15.26 -4.34
CA MET A 1 0.73 -14.49 -4.47
C MET A 1 1.09 -13.01 -4.45
N ARG A 2 0.78 -12.25 -5.50
CA ARG A 2 1.01 -10.79 -5.58
C ARG A 2 -0.32 -10.11 -5.85
N LEU A 3 -0.56 -8.97 -5.19
CA LEU A 3 -1.71 -8.13 -5.50
C LEU A 3 -1.45 -7.36 -6.80
N ASN A 4 -2.46 -7.22 -7.64
CA ASN A 4 -2.38 -6.41 -8.86
C ASN A 4 -2.56 -4.93 -8.52
N ILE A 5 -1.44 -4.23 -8.28
CA ILE A 5 -1.45 -2.79 -7.95
C ILE A 5 -1.79 -1.92 -9.16
N GLN A 6 -1.50 -2.38 -10.38
CA GLN A 6 -1.81 -1.64 -11.60
C GLN A 6 -3.31 -1.35 -11.75
N GLY A 7 -4.15 -2.28 -11.28
CA GLY A 7 -5.60 -2.08 -11.22
C GLY A 7 -6.03 -0.97 -10.26
N LEU A 8 -5.31 -0.78 -9.15
CA LEU A 8 -5.53 0.35 -8.24
C LEU A 8 -5.03 1.65 -8.87
N GLU A 9 -3.81 1.67 -9.43
CA GLU A 9 -3.22 2.86 -10.06
C GLU A 9 -4.04 3.40 -11.22
N SER A 10 -4.71 2.53 -11.97
CA SER A 10 -5.58 2.90 -13.09
C SER A 10 -7.02 3.22 -12.70
N TYR A 11 -7.40 3.07 -11.42
CA TYR A 11 -8.77 3.30 -10.99
C TYR A 11 -9.13 4.79 -11.03
N PRO A 12 -10.21 5.20 -11.73
CA PRO A 12 -10.56 6.60 -11.89
C PRO A 12 -10.73 7.33 -10.55
N SER A 13 -10.00 8.44 -10.39
CA SER A 13 -10.07 9.32 -9.21
C SER A 13 -9.77 8.65 -7.86
N ILE A 14 -9.10 7.49 -7.86
CA ILE A 14 -8.61 6.90 -6.63
C ILE A 14 -7.55 7.79 -5.99
N LYS A 15 -7.46 7.77 -4.65
CA LYS A 15 -6.41 8.49 -3.93
C LYS A 15 -5.49 7.50 -3.22
N ARG A 16 -4.19 7.57 -3.52
CA ARG A 16 -3.13 6.90 -2.75
C ARG A 16 -2.62 7.86 -1.68
N ILE A 17 -2.59 7.40 -0.42
CA ILE A 17 -2.06 8.13 0.73
C ILE A 17 -1.05 7.24 1.42
N THR A 18 0.22 7.64 1.45
CA THR A 18 1.25 6.93 2.22
C THR A 18 1.04 7.22 3.70
N VAL A 19 0.75 6.17 4.49
CA VAL A 19 0.46 6.28 5.92
C VAL A 19 1.73 6.12 6.76
N LYS A 20 2.63 5.24 6.33
CA LYS A 20 3.96 5.01 6.89
C LYS A 20 4.86 4.41 5.80
N PRO A 21 6.19 4.31 5.99
CA PRO A 21 7.06 3.63 5.04
C PRO A 21 6.46 2.28 4.62
N GLN A 22 6.42 2.06 3.31
CA GLN A 22 5.90 0.83 2.70
C GLN A 22 4.43 0.51 3.00
N THR A 23 3.61 1.44 3.47
CA THR A 23 2.19 1.20 3.72
C THR A 23 1.36 2.33 3.14
N ASP A 24 0.53 1.97 2.17
CA ASP A 24 -0.36 2.91 1.51
C ASP A 24 -1.82 2.61 1.83
N ARG A 25 -2.61 3.67 1.95
CA ARG A 25 -4.07 3.61 1.95
C ARG A 25 -4.57 4.10 0.59
N TRP A 26 -5.39 3.27 -0.03
CA TRP A 26 -6.09 3.60 -1.27
C TRP A 26 -7.54 3.91 -0.97
N VAL A 27 -8.03 5.09 -1.34
CA VAL A 27 -9.40 5.55 -1.05
C VAL A 27 -10.20 5.60 -2.34
N PHE A 28 -11.33 4.87 -2.37
CA PHE A 28 -12.26 4.84 -3.48
C PHE A 28 -13.18 6.06 -3.43
N PRO A 29 -13.31 6.82 -4.53
CA PRO A 29 -14.04 8.09 -4.52
C PRO A 29 -15.56 7.92 -4.37
N GLN A 30 -16.12 6.76 -4.75
CA GLN A 30 -17.57 6.53 -4.71
C GLN A 30 -18.10 6.30 -3.29
N THR A 31 -17.29 5.71 -2.41
CA THR A 31 -17.72 5.25 -1.09
C THR A 31 -16.95 5.91 0.06
N ASN A 32 -15.85 6.62 -0.25
CA ASN A 32 -14.82 7.03 0.72
C ASN A 32 -14.25 5.87 1.55
N ALA A 33 -14.56 4.62 1.21
CA ALA A 33 -13.93 3.46 1.81
C ALA A 33 -12.49 3.37 1.33
N GLY A 34 -11.62 2.83 2.19
CA GLY A 34 -10.23 2.63 1.82
C GLY A 34 -9.71 1.25 2.15
N VAL A 35 -8.71 0.82 1.39
CA VAL A 35 -7.96 -0.43 1.59
C VAL A 35 -6.53 -0.07 1.96
N ILE A 36 -5.97 -0.79 2.94
CA ILE A 36 -4.56 -0.66 3.30
C ILE A 36 -3.78 -1.73 2.53
N VAL A 37 -2.75 -1.28 1.80
CA VAL A 37 -1.87 -2.12 1.00
C VAL A 37 -0.44 -2.01 1.56
N PRO A 38 0.09 -3.06 2.18
CA PRO A 38 1.47 -3.08 2.63
C PRO A 38 2.42 -3.47 1.47
N ALA A 39 3.64 -2.95 1.52
CA ALA A 39 4.76 -3.19 0.61
C ALA A 39 4.38 -3.15 -0.87
N GLU A 40 3.42 -2.30 -1.27
CA GLU A 40 2.90 -2.25 -2.65
C GLU A 40 2.46 -3.64 -3.16
N GLY A 41 1.86 -4.46 -2.29
CA GLY A 41 1.39 -5.79 -2.67
C GLY A 41 2.48 -6.86 -2.81
N ARG A 42 3.72 -6.57 -2.38
CA ARG A 42 4.81 -7.54 -2.26
C ARG A 42 4.73 -8.32 -0.94
N ILE A 43 5.52 -9.40 -0.83
CA ILE A 43 5.54 -10.25 0.36
C ILE A 43 6.28 -9.49 1.47
N THR A 44 5.55 -9.13 2.52
CA THR A 44 6.01 -8.21 3.56
C THR A 44 7.07 -8.78 4.50
N ASN A 45 7.34 -10.09 4.48
CA ASN A 45 8.31 -10.70 5.39
C ASN A 45 9.78 -10.63 4.92
N LEU A 46 10.03 -10.21 3.67
CA LEU A 46 11.39 -10.13 3.10
C LEU A 46 11.77 -8.72 2.63
N ASP A 47 10.79 -7.85 2.39
CA ASP A 47 11.01 -6.50 1.85
C ASP A 47 11.17 -5.42 2.94
N ALA A 48 11.41 -5.76 4.21
CA ALA A 48 11.54 -4.77 5.28
C ALA A 48 12.98 -4.19 5.33
N PRO A 49 13.21 -2.88 5.09
CA PRO A 49 14.29 -2.20 5.78
C PRO A 49 13.89 -2.13 7.24
N GLN A 50 14.64 -2.85 8.07
CA GLN A 50 14.49 -2.83 9.51
C GLN A 50 14.68 -1.40 10.04
N ASP A 51 13.61 -0.78 10.55
CA ASP A 51 13.71 0.24 11.61
C ASP A 51 14.07 -0.44 12.94
N THR A 52 15.07 -1.32 12.94
CA THR A 52 15.62 -1.91 14.17
C THR A 52 16.87 -1.10 14.50
N PRO A 53 16.91 -0.35 15.62
CA PRO A 53 18.15 0.26 16.04
C PRO A 53 19.16 -0.86 16.24
N ALA A 54 20.29 -0.79 15.53
CA ALA A 54 21.39 -1.71 15.72
C ALA A 54 21.83 -1.64 17.19
N LEU A 55 21.72 -2.77 17.89
CA LEU A 55 22.41 -3.02 19.16
C LEU A 55 23.80 -3.57 18.86
#